data_AF-A0AAE0SM92-F1
#
_entry.id   AF-A0AAE0SM92-F1
#
_cell.length_a   1.000
_cell.length_b   1.000
_cell.length_c   1.000
_cell.angle_alpha   90.00
_cell.angle_beta   90.00
_cell.angle_gamma   90.00
#
_symmetry.space_group_name_H-M   'P 1'
#
loop_
_entity.id
_entity.type
_entity.pdbx_description
1 polymer ?
#
loop_
_entity_poly.entity_id
_entity_poly.type
_entity_poly.pdbx_seq_one_letter_code
_entity_poly.pdbx_strand_id
1 'polypeptide(L)'
;MDDRSIQLYEDALKDGKETVHSIRIMVVGHMGVGKTTLVKRLLGQEVNISERRSTEGIDIYVNCCDVSLSTREWTRRTKGY
;
A
#
# COMPACT_ATOMS: atom_id res chain seq x y z
N MET A 1 23.81 13.65 -0.25
CA MET A 1 23.35 12.25 -0.22
C MET A 1 23.73 11.68 1.12
N ASP A 2 22.87 10.87 1.72
CA ASP A 2 23.13 10.26 3.04
C ASP A 2 24.09 9.07 2.87
N ASP A 3 25.07 8.91 3.78
CA ASP A 3 26.10 7.86 3.70
C ASP A 3 25.51 6.44 3.68
N ARG A 4 24.35 6.23 4.31
CA ARG A 4 23.64 4.94 4.30
C ARG A 4 23.08 4.61 2.93
N SER A 5 22.54 5.60 2.21
CA SER A 5 22.05 5.42 0.84
C SER A 5 23.17 5.03 -0.12
N ILE A 6 24.37 5.61 0.06
CA ILE A 6 25.55 5.28 -0.74
C ILE A 6 25.97 3.83 -0.46
N GLN A 7 26.06 3.43 0.81
CA GLN A 7 26.43 2.08 1.20
C GLN A 7 25.43 1.02 0.66
N LEU A 8 24.13 1.26 0.78
CA LEU A 8 23.07 0.37 0.27
C LEU A 8 23.16 0.21 -1.25
N TYR A 9 23.45 1.29 -1.96
CA TYR A 9 23.62 1.25 -3.41
C TYR A 9 24.84 0.43 -3.82
N GLU A 10 25.99 0.63 -3.16
CA GLU A 10 27.21 -0.15 -3.43
C GLU A 10 27.03 -1.64 -3.12
N ASP A 11 26.31 -1.98 -2.05
CA ASP A 11 26.04 -3.37 -1.71
C ASP A 11 25.06 -4.03 -2.69
N ALA A 12 24.03 -3.31 -3.15
CA ALA A 12 23.14 -3.78 -4.20
C ALA A 12 23.86 -4.02 -5.54
N LEU A 13 24.88 -3.20 -5.87
CA LEU A 13 25.72 -3.38 -7.05
C LEU A 13 26.61 -4.64 -6.96
N LYS A 14 27.08 -5.02 -5.77
CA LYS A 14 27.90 -6.24 -5.58
C LYS A 14 27.08 -7.52 -5.75
N ASP A 15 25.87 -7.54 -5.19
CA ASP A 15 24.95 -8.70 -5.30
C ASP A 15 24.24 -8.75 -6.67
N GLY A 16 24.18 -7.61 -7.37
CA GLY A 16 23.59 -7.48 -8.70
C GLY A 16 22.07 -7.68 -8.75
N LYS A 17 21.40 -7.66 -7.59
CA LYS A 17 19.95 -7.89 -7.45
C LYS A 17 19.39 -7.04 -6.32
N GLU A 18 18.17 -6.53 -6.51
CA GLU A 18 17.40 -5.84 -5.48
C GLU A 18 16.07 -6.57 -5.24
N THR A 19 15.66 -6.70 -3.98
CA THR A 19 14.37 -7.31 -3.65
C THR A 19 13.25 -6.27 -3.70
N VAL A 20 12.42 -6.32 -4.75
CA VAL A 20 11.28 -5.41 -4.92
C VAL A 20 10.04 -5.97 -4.24
N HIS A 21 9.59 -5.30 -3.18
CA HIS A 21 8.38 -5.65 -2.43
C HIS A 21 7.19 -4.81 -2.91
N SER A 22 6.65 -5.13 -4.09
CA SER A 22 5.49 -4.42 -4.68
C SER A 22 4.42 -5.41 -5.15
N ILE A 23 3.16 -5.14 -4.79
CA ILE A 23 2.02 -5.97 -5.14
C ILE A 23 0.92 -5.10 -5.75
N ARG A 24 0.31 -5.58 -6.83
CA ARG A 24 -0.88 -4.98 -7.44
C ARG A 24 -2.11 -5.80 -7.07
N ILE A 25 -3.12 -5.15 -6.49
CA ILE A 25 -4.37 -5.78 -6.06
C ILE A 25 -5.52 -5.15 -6.84
N MET A 26 -6.36 -6.00 -7.45
CA MET A 26 -7.59 -5.58 -8.14
C MET A 26 -8.81 -6.06 -7.35
N VAL A 27 -9.73 -5.16 -7.05
CA VAL A 27 -10.97 -5.49 -6.32
C VAL A 27 -12.14 -5.47 -7.30
N VAL A 28 -12.75 -6.62 -7.53
CA VAL A 28 -13.83 -6.84 -8.50
C VAL A 28 -15.13 -7.28 -7.83
N GLY A 29 -16.25 -7.12 -8.52
CA GLY A 29 -17.59 -7.44 -8.02
C GLY A 29 -18.64 -6.48 -8.57
N HIS A 30 -19.92 -6.86 -8.44
CA HIS A 30 -21.04 -6.10 -8.99
C HIS A 30 -21.13 -4.66 -8.42
N MET A 31 -21.90 -3.79 -9.07
CA MET A 31 -22.17 -2.43 -8.55
C MET A 31 -22.80 -2.53 -7.15
N GLY A 32 -22.41 -1.62 -6.24
CA GLY A 32 -23.02 -1.56 -4.90
C GLY A 32 -22.53 -2.58 -3.86
N VAL A 33 -21.72 -3.58 -4.21
CA VAL A 33 -21.26 -4.61 -3.24
C VAL A 33 -20.24 -4.12 -2.20
N GLY A 34 -19.89 -2.83 -2.22
CA GLY A 34 -19.03 -2.22 -1.21
C GLY A 34 -17.51 -2.27 -1.47
N LYS A 35 -17.07 -2.56 -2.70
CA LYS A 35 -15.64 -2.59 -3.10
C LYS A 35 -14.85 -1.36 -2.61
N THR A 36 -15.35 -0.17 -2.94
CA THR A 36 -14.74 1.11 -2.55
C THR A 36 -14.71 1.28 -1.03
N THR A 37 -15.78 0.85 -0.33
CA THR A 37 -15.83 0.89 1.14
C THR A 37 -14.79 -0.04 1.75
N LEU A 38 -14.65 -1.25 1.22
CA LEU A 38 -13.66 -2.24 1.68
C LEU A 38 -12.24 -1.68 1.52
N VAL A 39 -11.89 -1.18 0.34
CA VAL A 39 -10.56 -0.60 0.09
C VAL A 39 -10.28 0.56 1.05
N LYS A 40 -11.20 1.51 1.19
CA LYS A 40 -11.03 2.66 2.11
C LYS A 40 -10.83 2.22 3.56
N ARG A 41 -11.56 1.20 4.04
CA ARG A 41 -11.38 0.63 5.38
C ARG A 41 -10.03 -0.08 5.54
N LEU A 42 -9.60 -0.86 4.54
CA LEU A 42 -8.27 -1.49 4.53
C LEU A 42 -7.14 -0.46 4.47
N LEU A 43 -7.42 0.74 3.97
CA LEU A 43 -6.57 1.92 4.02
C LEU A 43 -6.87 2.82 5.22
N GLY A 44 -7.78 2.43 6.12
CA GLY A 44 -8.09 3.05 7.42
C GLY A 44 -8.54 4.49 7.29
N GLN A 45 -9.11 4.80 6.13
CA GLN A 45 -9.81 6.03 5.88
C GLN A 45 -11.19 5.90 6.51
N GLU A 46 -11.68 7.00 7.07
CA GLU A 46 -13.07 7.08 7.49
C GLU A 46 -13.99 6.95 6.28
N VAL A 47 -15.10 6.25 6.46
CA VAL A 47 -16.07 6.04 5.37
C VAL A 47 -17.45 6.46 5.83
N ASN A 48 -17.82 7.71 5.53
CA ASN A 48 -19.20 8.17 5.66
C ASN A 48 -20.12 7.33 4.76
N ILE A 49 -21.22 6.77 5.28
CA ILE A 49 -22.18 5.94 4.51
C ILE A 49 -23.12 6.79 3.66
N SER A 50 -23.57 7.92 4.20
CA SER A 50 -24.61 8.74 3.56
C SER A 50 -24.11 9.50 2.33
N GLU A 51 -22.81 9.78 2.26
CA GLU A 51 -22.19 10.57 1.18
C GLU A 51 -21.54 9.70 0.09
N ARG A 52 -21.67 8.37 0.18
CA ARG A 52 -20.99 7.45 -0.75
C ARG A 52 -21.58 7.57 -2.14
N ARG A 53 -20.70 7.78 -3.12
CA ARG A 53 -21.04 7.64 -4.54
C ARG A 53 -20.42 6.36 -5.08
N SER A 54 -21.04 5.79 -6.10
CA SER A 54 -20.42 4.71 -6.88
C SER A 54 -19.11 5.19 -7.47
N THR A 55 -18.12 4.29 -7.54
CA THR A 55 -16.89 4.56 -8.30
C THR A 55 -17.27 4.62 -9.78
N GLU A 56 -17.01 5.76 -10.40
CA GLU A 56 -17.14 5.94 -11.85
C GLU A 56 -15.77 5.64 -12.49
N GLY A 57 -15.68 4.56 -13.27
CA GLY A 57 -14.42 4.13 -13.87
C GLY A 57 -13.50 3.38 -12.90
N ILE A 58 -12.24 3.81 -12.78
CA ILE A 58 -11.18 3.12 -12.02
C ILE A 58 -10.60 4.06 -10.97
N ASP A 59 -10.71 3.67 -9.71
CA ASP A 59 -9.98 4.29 -8.60
C ASP A 59 -8.66 3.53 -8.35
N ILE A 60 -7.54 4.26 -8.30
CA ILE A 60 -6.21 3.70 -7.98
C ILE A 60 -5.77 4.22 -6.61
N TYR A 61 -5.41 3.28 -5.73
CA TYR A 61 -4.88 3.58 -4.40
C TYR A 61 -3.45 3.05 -4.29
N VAL A 62 -2.51 3.89 -3.88
CA VAL A 62 -1.12 3.52 -3.63
C VAL A 62 -0.84 3.67 -2.15
N ASN A 63 -0.35 2.61 -1.50
CA ASN A 63 -0.01 2.62 -0.09
C ASN A 63 1.24 1.76 0.18
N CYS A 64 2.00 2.15 1.20
CA CYS A 64 3.15 1.41 1.69
C CYS A 64 2.85 0.90 3.11
N CYS A 65 3.19 -0.34 3.37
CA CYS A 65 3.06 -0.94 4.70
C CYS A 65 4.36 -1.66 5.05
N ASP A 66 4.65 -1.71 6.35
CA ASP A 66 5.75 -2.47 6.89
C ASP A 66 5.17 -3.81 7.36
N VAL A 67 5.71 -4.90 6.84
CA VAL A 67 5.26 -6.26 7.18
C VAL A 67 6.39 -6.97 7.90
N SER A 68 6.14 -7.32 9.15
CA SER A 68 7.04 -8.19 9.91
C SER A 68 6.82 -9.62 9.46
N LEU A 69 7.81 -10.23 8.81
CA LEU A 69 7.69 -11.62 8.36
C LEU A 69 7.75 -12.64 9.52
N SER A 70 8.37 -12.27 10.64
CA SER A 70 8.45 -13.13 11.83
C SER A 70 7.15 -13.16 12.62
N THR A 71 6.53 -11.99 12.84
CA THR A 71 5.27 -11.88 13.60
C THR A 71 4.03 -11.95 12.72
N ARG A 72 4.19 -11.82 11.39
CA ARG A 72 3.11 -11.69 10.39
C ARG A 72 2.20 -10.48 10.64
N GLU A 73 2.70 -9.51 11.39
CA GLU A 73 1.99 -8.27 11.68
C GLU A 73 2.24 -7.23 10.59
N TRP A 74 1.18 -6.50 10.28
CA TRP A 74 1.20 -5.41 9.31
C TRP A 74 1.11 -4.11 10.09
N THR A 75 2.18 -3.32 10.06
CA THR A 75 2.16 -1.96 10.59
C THR A 75 2.01 -0.99 9.45
N ARG A 76 1.20 0.04 9.68
CA ARG A 76 1.09 1.13 8.72
C ARG A 76 2.17 2.15 8.97
N ARG A 77 2.78 2.59 7.89
CA ARG A 77 3.62 3.76 7.93
C ARG A 77 2.71 5.00 7.95
N THR A 78 2.34 5.46 9.14
CA THR A 78 1.75 6.79 9.30
C THR A 78 2.83 7.82 8.93
N LYS A 79 2.54 8.73 8.00
CA LYS A 79 3.44 9.84 7.70
C LYS A 79 3.72 10.59 9.01
N GLY A 80 4.96 10.51 9.50
CA GLY A 80 5.46 11.42 10.52
C GLY A 80 5.48 12.81 9.91
N TYR A 81 4.84 13.76 10.59
CA TYR A 81 5.02 15.19 10.34
C TYR A 81 6.35 15.65 10.95
#